data_AF-A0A482VQC4-F1
#
_entry.id   AF-A0A482VQC4-F1
#
_cell.length_a   1.000
_cell.length_b   1.000
_cell.length_c   1.000
_cell.angle_alpha   90.00
_cell.angle_beta   90.00
_cell.angle_gamma   90.00
#
_symmetry.space_group_name_H-M   'P 1'
#
loop_
_entity.id
_entity.type
_entity.pdbx_description
1 polymer ?
#
loop_
_entity_poly.entity_id
_entity_poly.type
_entity_poly.pdbx_seq_one_letter_code
_entity_poly.pdbx_strand_id
1 'polypeptide(L)'
;MSCTSLLIVCFIDDCGDHVIVINSADIAISEEEWKKRVYFHHTGYPGGATWTLAWELHSKDPTLILKKAVYNSMDGNLQRRYTMERLHIFSGENVPVNLLKNVSNQIRQIRPVPKRLDHYMEEEIKKFPKLIDYPKDYILR
;
A
#
# COMPACT_ATOMS: atom_id res chain seq x y z
N MET A 1 8.29 -4.60 5.20
CA MET A 1 9.00 -3.54 4.45
C MET A 1 9.85 -4.13 3.34
N SER A 2 9.44 -4.03 2.08
CA SER A 2 10.32 -4.28 0.93
C SER A 2 10.34 -3.01 0.08
N CYS A 3 11.23 -2.09 0.46
CA CYS A 3 11.60 -0.94 -0.35
C CYS A 3 12.31 -1.45 -1.59
N THR A 4 11.61 -1.59 -2.71
CA THR A 4 12.25 -1.49 -4.02
C THR A 4 12.33 -0.02 -4.37
N SER A 5 13.46 0.58 -4.01
CA SER A 5 13.90 1.89 -4.42
C SER A 5 14.11 1.91 -5.94
N LEU A 6 13.10 2.32 -6.70
CA LEU A 6 13.30 2.89 -8.03
C LEU A 6 13.66 4.37 -7.81
N LEU A 7 14.95 4.60 -7.56
CA LEU A 7 15.55 5.93 -7.56
C LEU A 7 15.67 6.39 -9.01
N ILE A 8 14.67 7.15 -9.47
CA ILE A 8 14.84 8.06 -10.61
C ILE A 8 15.03 9.43 -9.98
N VAL A 9 16.27 9.77 -9.66
CA VAL A 9 16.64 11.12 -9.21
C VAL A 9 17.17 11.86 -10.42
N CYS A 10 16.28 12.58 -11.11
CA CYS A 10 16.69 13.63 -12.05
C CYS A 10 16.79 14.93 -11.24
N PHE A 11 18.01 15.39 -10.98
CA PHE A 11 18.27 16.45 -9.98
C PHE A 11 18.21 17.87 -10.59
N ILE A 12 18.12 18.01 -11.91
CA ILE A 12 18.26 19.32 -12.61
C ILE A 12 17.11 19.57 -13.60
N ASP A 13 16.68 18.56 -14.35
CA ASP A 13 15.58 18.69 -15.31
C ASP A 13 14.26 18.20 -14.71
N ASP A 14 13.15 18.84 -15.11
CA ASP A 14 11.79 18.62 -14.60
C ASP A 14 11.15 17.30 -15.12
N CYS A 15 11.94 16.23 -15.15
CA CYS A 15 11.66 14.93 -15.77
C CYS A 15 10.86 13.98 -14.86
N GLY A 16 9.77 14.47 -14.26
CA GLY A 16 8.88 13.66 -13.41
C GLY A 16 7.59 13.24 -14.11
N ASP A 17 7.25 11.96 -14.06
CA ASP A 17 5.99 11.42 -14.60
C ASP A 17 4.81 11.58 -13.63
N HIS A 18 3.59 11.49 -14.16
CA HIS A 18 2.37 11.37 -13.36
C HIS A 18 2.16 9.93 -12.93
N VAL A 19 1.89 9.72 -11.64
CA VAL A 19 1.64 8.40 -11.06
C VAL A 19 0.22 8.36 -10.52
N ILE A 20 -0.55 7.38 -10.97
CA ILE A 20 -1.91 7.11 -10.51
C ILE A 20 -1.88 5.83 -9.67
N VAL A 21 -2.30 5.93 -8.41
CA VAL A 21 -2.51 4.80 -7.53
C VAL A 21 -4.00 4.63 -7.27
N ILE A 22 -4.48 3.40 -7.45
CA ILE A 22 -5.87 2.99 -7.21
C ILE A 22 -5.95 2.03 -6.03
N ASN A 23 -7.14 1.88 -5.46
CA ASN A 23 -7.42 0.96 -4.34
C ASN A 23 -6.53 1.19 -3.12
N SER A 24 -6.32 2.45 -2.74
CA SER A 24 -5.52 2.76 -1.55
C SER A 24 -6.19 2.29 -0.25
N ALA A 25 -7.50 2.04 -0.24
CA ALA A 25 -8.21 1.51 0.93
C ALA A 25 -7.80 0.07 1.27
N ASP A 26 -7.48 -0.76 0.26
CA ASP A 26 -7.22 -2.19 0.40
C ASP A 26 -5.72 -2.53 0.54
N ILE A 27 -4.93 -1.55 1.02
CA ILE A 27 -3.50 -1.76 1.22
C ILE A 27 -3.23 -2.72 2.37
N ALA A 28 -2.20 -3.57 2.20
CA ALA A 28 -1.73 -4.47 3.23
C ALA A 28 -0.35 -4.03 3.74
N ILE A 29 -0.29 -3.60 5.00
CA ILE A 29 0.96 -3.36 5.72
C ILE A 29 1.38 -4.66 6.45
N SER A 30 2.69 -4.87 6.64
CA SER A 30 3.21 -6.03 7.35
C SER A 30 2.71 -6.11 8.79
N GLU A 31 2.38 -7.33 9.23
CA GLU A 31 2.34 -7.72 10.64
C GLU A 31 1.46 -6.80 11.50
N GLU A 32 1.97 -6.32 12.64
CA GLU A 32 1.26 -5.47 13.60
C GLU A 32 1.49 -3.97 13.37
N GLU A 33 2.08 -3.58 12.23
CA GLU A 33 2.40 -2.17 11.94
C GLU A 33 1.15 -1.28 11.98
N TRP A 34 -0.03 -1.82 11.66
CA TRP A 34 -1.30 -1.10 11.79
C TRP A 34 -1.56 -0.57 13.19
N LYS A 35 -1.18 -1.32 14.23
CA LYS A 35 -1.38 -0.97 15.63
C LYS A 35 -0.19 -0.23 16.22
N LYS A 36 1.03 -0.52 15.75
CA LYS A 36 2.27 0.03 16.32
C LYS A 36 2.72 1.33 15.66
N ARG A 37 2.44 1.54 14.38
CA ARG A 37 2.94 2.71 13.64
C ARG A 37 2.16 3.96 14.03
N VAL A 38 2.88 4.93 14.58
CA VAL A 38 2.32 6.20 15.05
C VAL A 38 2.72 7.34 14.12
N TYR A 39 1.76 8.17 13.74
CA TYR A 39 1.98 9.41 13.01
C TYR A 39 1.88 10.61 13.95
N PHE A 40 2.96 11.37 14.04
CA PHE A 40 3.01 12.61 14.79
C PHE A 40 2.53 13.79 13.95
N HIS A 41 1.79 14.70 14.56
CA HIS A 41 1.41 15.98 13.99
C HIS A 41 1.36 17.05 15.09
N HIS A 42 1.86 18.24 14.79
CA HIS A 42 1.88 19.37 15.73
C HIS A 42 1.27 20.60 15.08
N THR A 43 0.34 21.26 15.76
CA THR A 43 -0.37 22.44 15.22
C THR A 43 0.42 23.74 15.32
N GLY A 44 1.45 23.79 16.18
CA GLY A 44 2.27 24.98 16.45
C GLY A 44 1.92 25.70 17.75
N TYR A 45 0.76 25.40 18.35
CA TYR A 45 0.34 25.91 19.65
C TYR A 45 0.83 25.03 20.81
N PRO A 46 1.02 25.58 22.03
CA PRO A 46 1.36 24.77 23.20
C PRO A 46 0.29 23.72 23.47
N GLY A 47 0.71 22.46 23.63
CA GLY A 47 -0.22 21.32 23.79
C GLY A 47 -0.84 20.80 22.49
N GLY A 48 -0.47 21.34 21.33
CA GLY A 48 -1.00 20.97 20.01
C GLY A 48 -0.39 19.70 19.40
N ALA A 49 0.28 18.87 20.20
CA ALA A 49 0.89 17.63 19.77
C ALA A 49 -0.16 16.51 19.70
N THR A 50 -0.22 15.82 18.57
CA THR A 50 -1.14 14.72 18.33
C THR A 50 -0.38 13.51 17.79
N TRP A 51 -0.74 12.33 18.27
CA TRP A 51 -0.20 11.05 17.86
C TRP A 51 -1.35 10.17 17.43
N THR A 52 -1.40 9.83 16.14
CA THR A 52 -2.48 9.01 15.56
C THR A 52 -1.91 7.67 15.10
N LEU A 53 -2.58 6.58 15.46
CA LEU A 53 -2.19 5.24 15.01
C LEU A 53 -2.50 5.08 13.51
N ALA A 54 -1.78 4.18 12.83
CA ALA A 54 -1.97 3.95 11.40
C ALA A 54 -3.39 3.50 11.05
N TRP A 55 -3.98 2.59 11.82
CA TRP A 55 -5.37 2.15 11.57
C TRP A 55 -6.39 3.28 11.71
N GLU A 56 -6.21 4.16 12.68
CA GLU A 56 -7.11 5.30 12.92
C GLU A 56 -6.98 6.33 11.79
N LEU A 57 -5.74 6.59 11.36
CA LEU A 57 -5.45 7.48 10.25
C LEU A 57 -6.06 6.97 8.94
N HIS A 58 -5.96 5.66 8.69
CA HIS A 58 -6.53 5.00 7.51
C HIS A 58 -8.05 5.01 7.50
N SER A 59 -8.65 4.86 8.67
CA SER A 59 -10.10 4.91 8.84
C SER A 59 -10.66 6.30 8.54
N LYS A 60 -9.88 7.37 8.83
CA LYS A 60 -10.23 8.75 8.49
C LYS A 60 -10.01 9.03 7.00
N ASP A 61 -8.79 8.80 6.53
CA ASP A 61 -8.37 9.07 5.15
C ASP A 61 -7.48 7.94 4.61
N PRO A 62 -8.01 7.04 3.75
CA PRO A 62 -7.26 5.88 3.26
C PRO A 62 -6.13 6.25 2.27
N THR A 63 -6.03 7.51 1.84
CA THR A 63 -4.99 8.00 0.93
C THR A 63 -3.76 8.53 1.68
N LEU A 64 -3.93 8.89 2.96
CA LEU A 64 -2.95 9.70 3.68
C LEU A 64 -1.67 8.92 4.02
N ILE A 65 -1.81 7.63 4.35
CA ILE A 65 -0.68 6.75 4.66
C ILE A 65 0.28 6.68 3.48
N LEU A 66 -0.26 6.41 2.29
CA LEU A 66 0.53 6.28 1.07
C LEU A 66 1.13 7.63 0.68
N LYS A 67 0.35 8.71 0.77
CA LYS A 67 0.82 10.08 0.52
C LYS A 67 2.02 10.43 1.43
N LYS A 68 1.94 10.12 2.72
CA LYS A 68 3.04 10.35 3.69
C LYS A 68 4.25 9.46 3.42
N ALA A 69 4.03 8.21 3.02
CA ALA A 69 5.12 7.31 2.66
C ALA A 69 5.91 7.86 1.46
N VAL A 70 5.23 8.21 0.36
CA VAL A 70 5.87 8.80 -0.83
C VAL A 70 6.55 10.12 -0.50
N TYR A 71 5.90 10.99 0.28
CA TYR A 71 6.47 12.28 0.70
C TYR A 71 7.77 12.13 1.48
N ASN A 72 7.84 11.13 2.37
CA ASN A 72 9.02 10.86 3.19
C ASN A 72 10.11 10.07 2.45
N SER A 73 9.76 9.38 1.35
CA SER A 73 10.72 8.67 0.49
C SER A 73 11.48 9.59 -0.46
N MET A 74 11.00 10.81 -0.68
CA MET A 74 11.67 11.81 -1.51
C MET A 74 12.63 12.67 -0.69
N ASP A 75 13.68 13.15 -1.36
CA ASP A 75 14.62 14.10 -0.79
C ASP A 75 13.93 15.41 -0.38
N GLY A 76 14.43 16.04 0.69
CA GLY A 76 13.83 17.21 1.34
C GLY A 76 13.96 18.53 0.59
N ASN A 77 13.87 18.52 -0.75
CA ASN A 77 14.06 19.69 -1.61
C ASN A 77 12.75 20.48 -1.85
N LEU A 78 12.86 21.70 -2.38
CA LEU A 78 11.69 22.54 -2.69
C LEU A 78 10.81 21.92 -3.79
N GLN A 79 11.41 21.24 -4.77
CA GLN A 79 10.72 20.58 -5.87
C GLN A 79 9.73 19.49 -5.40
N ARG A 80 9.94 18.94 -4.20
CA ARG A 80 9.09 17.90 -3.62
C ARG A 80 7.60 18.27 -3.63
N ARG A 81 7.27 19.55 -3.44
CA ARG A 81 5.86 20.01 -3.48
C ARG A 81 5.25 19.85 -4.86
N TYR A 82 5.95 20.26 -5.91
CA TYR A 82 5.51 20.12 -7.30
C TYR A 82 5.43 18.66 -7.74
N THR A 83 6.38 17.82 -7.31
CA THR A 83 6.32 16.37 -7.57
C THR A 83 5.10 15.72 -6.93
N MET A 84 4.73 16.14 -5.71
CA MET A 84 3.53 15.63 -5.03
C MET A 84 2.22 15.99 -5.74
N GLU A 85 2.18 17.07 -6.52
CA GLU A 85 1.00 17.45 -7.32
C GLU A 85 0.78 16.50 -8.50
N ARG A 86 1.85 15.84 -8.99
CA ARG A 86 1.78 14.83 -10.05
C ARG A 86 1.32 13.45 -9.55
N LEU A 87 1.24 13.26 -8.24
CA LEU A 87 0.79 12.01 -7.61
C LEU A 87 -0.73 12.05 -7.37
N HIS A 88 -1.44 11.14 -8.02
CA HIS A 88 -2.89 10.98 -7.86
C HIS A 88 -3.19 9.67 -7.13
N ILE A 89 -3.87 9.75 -5.98
CA ILE A 89 -4.18 8.58 -5.15
C ILE A 89 -5.70 8.50 -4.99
N PHE A 90 -6.29 7.37 -5.36
CA PHE A 90 -7.70 7.09 -5.22
C PHE A 90 -7.93 5.95 -4.22
N SER A 91 -8.94 6.13 -3.36
CA SER A 91 -9.28 5.16 -2.32
C SER A 91 -9.85 3.86 -2.88
N GLY A 92 -10.62 3.94 -3.98
CA GLY A 92 -11.18 2.80 -4.69
C GLY A 92 -10.83 2.79 -6.18
N GLU A 93 -11.64 2.09 -6.95
CA GLU A 93 -11.43 1.83 -8.38
C GLU A 93 -11.89 2.99 -9.28
N ASN A 94 -12.66 3.92 -8.72
CA ASN A 94 -13.24 5.03 -9.48
C ASN A 94 -12.18 6.09 -9.78
N VAL A 95 -11.64 6.04 -11.00
CA VAL A 95 -10.71 7.04 -11.55
C VAL A 95 -11.46 7.91 -12.56
N PRO A 96 -11.28 9.24 -12.56
CA PRO A 96 -11.91 10.10 -13.55
C PRO A 96 -11.46 9.76 -14.98
N VAL A 97 -12.41 9.80 -15.92
CA VAL A 97 -12.23 9.40 -17.32
C VAL A 97 -11.09 10.16 -18.01
N ASN A 98 -10.87 11.43 -17.64
CA ASN A 98 -9.81 12.25 -18.21
C ASN A 98 -8.42 11.70 -17.90
N LEU A 99 -8.21 11.14 -16.70
CA LEU A 99 -6.94 10.54 -16.32
C LEU A 99 -6.77 9.18 -17.00
N LEU A 100 -7.82 8.35 -17.02
CA LEU A 100 -7.79 7.02 -17.65
C LEU A 100 -7.39 7.06 -19.13
N LYS A 101 -7.83 8.08 -19.88
CA LYS A 101 -7.47 8.27 -21.30
C LYS A 101 -5.98 8.49 -21.53
N ASN A 102 -5.27 9.01 -20.53
CA ASN A 102 -3.87 9.39 -20.63
C ASN A 102 -2.94 8.36 -19.98
N VAL A 103 -3.47 7.25 -19.46
CA VAL A 103 -2.65 6.19 -18.86
C VAL A 103 -1.89 5.47 -19.96
N SER A 104 -0.56 5.53 -19.91
CA SER A 104 0.31 4.87 -20.87
C SER A 104 0.55 3.40 -20.50
N ASN A 105 0.99 3.14 -19.27
CA ASN A 105 1.44 1.83 -18.80
C ASN A 105 0.91 1.52 -17.39
N GLN A 106 0.65 0.24 -17.12
CA GLN A 106 0.34 -0.27 -15.79
C GLN A 106 1.56 -0.99 -15.21
N ILE A 107 2.00 -0.55 -14.03
CA ILE A 107 3.12 -1.19 -13.32
C ILE A 107 2.65 -2.51 -12.71
N ARG A 108 3.45 -3.58 -12.87
CA ARG A 108 3.18 -4.89 -12.25
C ARG A 108 3.18 -4.78 -10.72
N GLN A 109 2.26 -5.49 -10.07
CA GLN A 109 2.24 -5.56 -8.61
C GLN A 109 3.53 -6.24 -8.10
N ILE A 110 4.21 -5.62 -7.13
CA ILE A 110 5.46 -6.14 -6.58
C ILE A 110 5.24 -7.41 -5.75
N ARG A 111 4.12 -7.48 -5.03
CA ARG A 111 3.76 -8.62 -4.18
C ARG A 111 2.51 -9.28 -4.76
N PRO A 112 2.61 -10.51 -5.30
CA PRO A 112 1.43 -11.24 -5.71
C PRO A 112 0.60 -11.61 -4.46
N VAL A 113 -0.72 -11.47 -4.57
CA VAL A 113 -1.62 -11.83 -3.48
C VAL A 113 -1.70 -13.36 -3.36
N PRO A 114 -1.44 -13.95 -2.18
CA PRO A 114 -1.54 -15.39 -2.00
C PRO A 114 -3.01 -15.86 -2.11
N LYS A 115 -3.23 -17.02 -2.72
CA LYS A 115 -4.55 -17.64 -2.79
C LYS A 115 -4.92 -18.21 -1.42
N ARG A 116 -6.16 -17.95 -0.97
CA ARG A 116 -6.74 -18.59 0.22
C ARG A 116 -7.15 -20.02 -0.10
N LEU A 117 -7.31 -20.86 0.93
CA LEU A 117 -7.67 -22.27 0.76
C LEU A 117 -8.97 -22.44 -0.06
N ASP A 118 -9.95 -21.57 0.15
CA ASP A 118 -11.25 -21.58 -0.53
C ASP A 118 -11.16 -21.37 -2.06
N HIS A 119 -10.04 -20.82 -2.55
CA HIS A 119 -9.85 -20.46 -3.96
C HIS A 119 -9.09 -21.54 -4.75
N TYR A 120 -8.68 -22.63 -4.11
CA TYR A 120 -8.00 -23.73 -4.80
C TYR A 120 -9.02 -24.67 -5.43
N MET A 121 -8.70 -25.16 -6.63
CA MET A 121 -9.54 -26.16 -7.28
C MET A 121 -9.36 -27.52 -6.63
N GLU A 122 -10.41 -28.34 -6.58
CA GLU A 122 -10.33 -29.69 -6.00
C GLU A 122 -9.24 -30.56 -6.65
N GLU A 123 -8.98 -30.36 -7.94
CA GLU A 123 -7.92 -31.05 -8.68
C GLU A 123 -6.52 -30.71 -8.13
N GLU A 124 -6.28 -29.43 -7.84
CA GLU A 124 -5.02 -28.96 -7.25
C GLU A 124 -4.86 -29.57 -5.84
N ILE A 125 -5.94 -29.57 -5.05
CA ILE A 125 -5.94 -30.14 -3.70
C ILE A 125 -5.65 -31.65 -3.74
N LYS A 126 -6.31 -32.40 -4.63
CA LYS A 126 -6.09 -33.85 -4.80
C LYS A 126 -4.69 -34.19 -5.30
N LYS A 127 -4.06 -33.28 -6.07
CA LYS A 127 -2.68 -33.42 -6.55
C LYS A 127 -1.67 -33.31 -5.41
N PHE A 128 -1.98 -32.55 -4.35
CA PHE A 128 -1.10 -32.46 -3.19
C PHE A 128 -1.17 -33.77 -2.37
N PRO A 129 -0.04 -34.46 -2.16
CA PRO A 129 -0.01 -35.69 -1.38
C PRO A 129 -0.32 -35.39 0.10
N LYS A 130 -1.06 -36.29 0.74
CA LYS A 130 -1.23 -36.25 2.19
C LYS A 130 0.09 -36.58 2.86
N LEU A 131 0.46 -35.82 3.89
CA LEU A 131 1.68 -36.06 4.67
C LEU A 131 1.47 -37.06 5.81
N ILE A 132 0.25 -37.13 6.34
CA ILE A 132 -0.08 -37.92 7.53
C ILE A 132 -1.47 -38.52 7.33
N ASP A 133 -1.59 -39.82 7.60
CA ASP A 133 -2.87 -40.50 7.71
C ASP A 133 -3.25 -40.64 9.18
N TYR A 134 -4.38 -40.05 9.57
CA TYR A 134 -4.86 -40.13 10.95
C TYR A 134 -5.44 -41.52 11.26
N PRO A 135 -5.21 -42.06 12.47
CA PRO A 135 -5.87 -43.29 12.89
C PRO A 135 -7.38 -43.06 12.99
N LYS A 136 -8.17 -44.10 12.72
CA LYS A 136 -9.63 -44.01 12.64
C LYS A 136 -10.28 -43.55 13.96
N ASP A 137 -9.64 -43.83 15.09
CA ASP A 137 -10.13 -43.50 16.43
C ASP A 137 -9.76 -42.06 16.87
N TYR A 138 -9.16 -41.26 15.97
CA TYR A 138 -8.73 -39.91 16.31
C TYR A 138 -9.90 -38.92 16.33
N ILE A 139 -10.25 -38.46 17.53
CA ILE A 139 -11.23 -37.38 17.72
C ILE A 139 -10.48 -36.05 17.74
N LEU A 140 -10.73 -35.20 16.73
CA LEU A 140 -10.35 -33.79 16.76
C LEU A 140 -11.18 -33.10 17.84
N ARG A 141 -10.57 -32.83 19.00
CA ARG A 141 -11.15 -32.00 20.05
C ARG A 141 -10.95 -30.52 19.77
#